data_AF-A0A7V2GZX3-F1
#
_entry.id   AF-A0A7V2GZX3-F1
#
_cell.length_a   1.000
_cell.length_b   1.000
_cell.length_c   1.000
_cell.angle_alpha   90.00
_cell.angle_beta   90.00
_cell.angle_gamma   90.00
#
_symmetry.space_group_name_H-M   'P 1'
#
loop_
_entity.id
_entity.type
_entity.pdbx_description
1 polymer ?
#
loop_
_entity_poly.entity_id
_entity_poly.type
_entity_poly.pdbx_seq_one_letter_code
_entity_poly.pdbx_strand_id
1 'polypeptide(L)'
;MKTFLRTPRLTSVERAEAEKVLAATTDLTLGAGLVLRPSRRAKDDVERPAYLIFRFTAPDGRRREMGLGAIQRTNPQEIAQRLSQARVEVAGYREQLRQGIDPLEHKNAERERARAALQVKKAEQRTEHATLARVAREYHERVIEPNRTTKHAMQWIASLERHVPPAIWHKPIARIEPPELLAFLEKLQAEIPETAMRIRQRLEAVFDDAMFRKLCRSNAAEPVRRKLREAMKGKKRERGKFAMLPYAKAPDFARDLRSREGIAARALEFGMLTAARTSEIIGATWGEFDLDAGVWTIPAARMKAGEKHVVYLPPRAVEIVRSMQELQQPFVFPSPALDGKPLSNMGMLTLLRRMDADGETTVHGLCRATFSTWAYETSAARPEVIEACLAHREANLVKAAYNRAQFAKERRALLQAWAEYLDGKAPASNVIEFPQPRAVGA
;
A
#
# COMPACT_ATOMS: atom_id res chain seq x y z
N MET A 1 -44.18 -54.41 -12.31
CA MET A 1 -43.44 -55.07 -13.41
C MET A 1 -42.01 -54.55 -13.43
N LYS A 2 -41.09 -55.20 -12.71
CA LYS A 2 -39.64 -54.93 -12.82
C LYS A 2 -39.07 -55.89 -13.85
N THR A 3 -38.89 -55.41 -15.06
CA THR A 3 -38.24 -56.16 -16.13
C THR A 3 -36.79 -56.38 -15.71
N PHE A 4 -36.48 -57.57 -15.18
CA PHE A 4 -35.10 -58.01 -14.98
C PHE A 4 -34.45 -58.09 -16.36
N LEU A 5 -33.69 -57.04 -16.72
CA LEU A 5 -32.80 -57.07 -17.86
C LEU A 5 -31.77 -58.18 -17.59
N ARG A 6 -32.00 -59.36 -18.18
CA ARG A 6 -31.00 -60.44 -18.21
C ARG A 6 -29.75 -59.85 -18.84
N THR A 7 -28.65 -59.85 -18.10
CA THR A 7 -27.31 -59.54 -18.64
C THR A 7 -27.07 -60.43 -19.86
N PRO A 8 -26.74 -59.86 -21.04
CA PRO A 8 -26.56 -60.66 -22.25
C PRO A 8 -25.49 -61.72 -22.00
N ARG A 9 -25.82 -62.98 -22.30
CA ARG A 9 -24.85 -64.08 -22.18
C ARG A 9 -23.79 -63.91 -23.27
N LEU A 10 -22.52 -63.81 -22.86
CA LEU A 10 -21.37 -63.82 -23.77
C LEU A 10 -21.48 -64.99 -24.75
N THR A 11 -21.21 -64.72 -26.02
CA THR A 11 -21.07 -65.74 -27.06
C THR A 11 -19.89 -66.67 -26.74
N SER A 12 -19.87 -67.87 -27.32
CA SER A 12 -18.76 -68.82 -27.15
C SER A 12 -17.41 -68.22 -27.56
N VAL A 13 -17.41 -67.35 -28.58
CA VAL A 13 -16.23 -66.65 -29.10
C VAL A 13 -15.74 -65.58 -28.11
N GLU A 14 -16.65 -64.76 -27.56
CA GLU A 14 -16.30 -63.71 -26.59
C GLU A 14 -15.76 -64.29 -25.27
N ARG A 15 -16.27 -65.45 -24.84
CA ARG A 15 -15.74 -66.17 -23.67
C ARG A 15 -14.32 -66.67 -23.90
N ALA A 16 -14.09 -67.35 -25.02
CA ALA A 16 -12.76 -67.86 -25.37
C ALA A 16 -11.73 -66.73 -25.52
N GLU A 17 -12.15 -65.57 -26.03
CA GLU A 17 -11.29 -64.40 -26.16
C GLU A 17 -11.01 -63.71 -24.80
N ALA A 18 -12.02 -63.60 -23.93
CA ALA A 18 -11.83 -63.09 -22.58
C ALA A 18 -10.88 -63.98 -21.75
N GLU A 19 -10.98 -65.30 -21.90
CA GLU A 19 -10.06 -66.28 -21.27
C GLU A 19 -8.62 -66.10 -21.77
N LYS A 20 -8.41 -65.85 -23.07
CA LYS A 20 -7.08 -65.52 -23.61
C LYS A 20 -6.52 -64.22 -23.04
N VAL A 21 -7.36 -63.20 -22.84
CA VAL A 21 -6.95 -61.93 -22.24
C VAL A 21 -6.60 -62.07 -20.75
N LEU A 22 -7.35 -62.90 -20.03
CA LEU A 22 -7.06 -63.28 -18.64
C LEU A 22 -5.69 -63.95 -18.51
N ALA A 23 -5.41 -64.94 -19.37
CA ALA A 23 -4.17 -65.73 -19.34
C ALA A 23 -2.94 -65.02 -19.97
N ALA A 24 -3.13 -63.88 -20.65
CA ALA A 24 -2.04 -63.22 -21.38
C ALA A 24 -0.92 -62.70 -20.45
N THR A 25 0.29 -63.21 -20.64
CA THR A 25 1.52 -62.76 -19.94
C THR A 25 2.41 -61.87 -20.81
N THR A 26 2.19 -61.87 -22.13
CA THR A 26 2.90 -61.07 -23.14
C THR A 26 1.93 -60.25 -24.01
N ASP A 27 2.44 -59.40 -24.91
CA ASP A 27 1.62 -58.66 -25.87
C ASP A 27 0.73 -59.64 -26.68
N LEU A 28 -0.59 -59.46 -26.61
CA LEU A 28 -1.57 -60.28 -27.33
C LEU A 28 -2.24 -59.44 -28.43
N THR A 29 -2.11 -59.87 -29.68
CA THR A 29 -2.74 -59.20 -30.82
C THR A 29 -4.19 -59.68 -30.98
N LEU A 30 -5.14 -58.75 -30.92
CA LEU A 30 -6.58 -59.00 -30.93
C LEU A 30 -7.23 -58.67 -32.29
N GLY A 31 -6.41 -58.41 -33.31
CA GLY A 31 -6.83 -58.10 -34.67
C GLY A 31 -7.03 -56.61 -34.95
N ALA A 32 -7.09 -56.23 -36.22
CA ALA A 32 -7.32 -54.87 -36.71
C ALA A 32 -6.36 -53.78 -36.17
N GLY A 33 -5.19 -54.16 -35.66
CA GLY A 33 -4.22 -53.26 -35.02
C GLY A 33 -4.39 -53.13 -33.49
N LEU A 34 -5.39 -53.78 -32.89
CA LEU A 34 -5.59 -53.82 -31.45
C LEU A 34 -4.63 -54.83 -30.79
N VAL A 35 -3.94 -54.38 -29.76
CA VAL A 35 -2.98 -55.17 -28.98
C VAL A 35 -3.27 -54.97 -27.50
N LEU A 36 -3.30 -56.04 -26.74
CA LEU A 36 -3.31 -56.02 -25.29
C LEU A 36 -1.86 -56.12 -24.79
N ARG A 37 -1.42 -55.16 -23.98
CA ARG A 37 -0.11 -55.16 -23.33
C ARG A 37 -0.26 -55.31 -21.81
N PRO A 38 0.08 -56.46 -21.22
CA PRO A 38 0.13 -56.62 -19.76
C PRO A 38 1.16 -55.68 -19.12
N SER A 39 0.84 -55.09 -17.97
CA SER A 39 1.78 -54.25 -17.22
C SER A 39 2.96 -55.08 -16.69
N ARG A 40 4.19 -54.59 -16.87
CA ARG A 40 5.43 -55.24 -16.41
C ARG A 40 5.75 -54.99 -14.92
N ARG A 41 4.95 -54.20 -14.20
CA ARG A 41 5.28 -53.65 -12.86
C ARG A 41 4.45 -54.20 -11.68
N ALA A 42 3.61 -55.23 -11.86
CA ALA A 42 2.82 -55.77 -10.75
C ALA A 42 3.67 -56.73 -9.89
N LYS A 43 3.69 -56.51 -8.57
CA LYS A 43 4.47 -57.27 -7.58
C LYS A 43 3.76 -58.56 -7.12
N ASP A 44 2.47 -58.71 -7.45
CA ASP A 44 1.63 -59.87 -7.10
C ASP A 44 0.93 -60.41 -8.35
N ASP A 45 0.88 -61.74 -8.47
CA ASP A 45 0.58 -62.45 -9.72
C ASP A 45 -0.91 -62.48 -10.10
N VAL A 46 -1.80 -61.98 -9.23
CA VAL A 46 -3.25 -62.24 -9.32
C VAL A 46 -4.03 -61.11 -10.01
N GLU A 47 -3.49 -59.88 -10.10
CA GLU A 47 -4.21 -58.74 -10.69
C GLU A 47 -3.32 -57.81 -11.53
N ARG A 48 -2.63 -58.33 -12.57
CA ARG A 48 -1.85 -57.41 -13.43
C ARG A 48 -2.81 -56.58 -14.31
N PRO A 49 -2.86 -55.24 -14.22
CA PRO A 49 -3.61 -54.42 -15.16
C PRO A 49 -2.98 -54.56 -16.55
N ALA A 50 -3.81 -54.62 -17.58
CA ALA A 50 -3.34 -54.60 -18.97
C ALA A 50 -3.79 -53.31 -19.65
N TYR A 51 -3.08 -52.90 -20.69
CA TYR A 51 -3.40 -51.71 -21.48
C TYR A 51 -3.78 -52.13 -22.89
N LEU A 52 -4.88 -51.58 -23.38
CA LEU A 52 -5.27 -51.73 -24.79
C LEU A 52 -4.54 -50.67 -25.60
N ILE A 53 -3.90 -51.11 -26.68
CA ILE A 53 -3.07 -50.30 -27.56
C ILE A 53 -3.55 -50.50 -28.99
N PHE A 54 -3.77 -49.41 -29.69
CA PHE A 54 -3.99 -49.41 -31.13
C PHE A 54 -2.65 -49.11 -31.84
N ARG A 55 -2.14 -50.10 -32.57
CA ARG A 55 -0.97 -49.96 -33.45
C ARG A 55 -1.44 -49.62 -34.86
N PHE A 56 -0.90 -48.54 -35.42
CA PHE A 56 -1.23 -48.09 -36.77
C PHE A 56 -0.02 -47.47 -37.46
N THR A 57 -0.11 -47.31 -38.78
CA THR A 57 0.83 -46.53 -39.57
C THR A 57 0.18 -45.18 -39.84
N ALA A 58 0.82 -44.11 -39.40
CA ALA A 58 0.34 -42.75 -39.63
C ALA A 58 0.49 -42.37 -41.12
N PRO A 59 -0.23 -41.33 -41.59
CA PRO A 59 -0.13 -40.85 -42.98
C PRO A 59 1.30 -40.43 -43.40
N ASP A 60 2.15 -40.10 -42.42
CA ASP A 60 3.58 -39.80 -42.59
C ASP A 60 4.47 -41.04 -42.78
N GLY A 61 3.88 -42.25 -42.80
CA GLY A 61 4.56 -43.53 -42.95
C GLY A 61 5.16 -44.09 -41.67
N ARG A 62 5.07 -43.39 -40.53
CA ARG A 62 5.65 -43.84 -39.25
C ARG A 62 4.69 -44.79 -38.53
N ARG A 63 5.24 -45.84 -37.93
CA ARG A 63 4.47 -46.72 -37.03
C ARG A 63 4.27 -46.03 -35.68
N ARG A 64 3.03 -45.95 -35.22
CA ARG A 64 2.64 -45.32 -33.96
C ARG A 64 1.79 -46.26 -33.12
N GLU A 65 1.86 -46.09 -31.79
CA GLU A 65 1.04 -46.77 -30.81
C GLU A 65 0.17 -45.75 -30.08
N MET A 66 -1.13 -45.98 -29.99
CA MET A 66 -2.06 -45.16 -29.21
C MET A 66 -2.71 -46.00 -28.11
N GLY A 67 -2.53 -45.60 -26.86
CA GLY A 67 -3.23 -46.22 -25.73
C GLY A 67 -4.73 -45.89 -25.74
N LEU A 68 -5.57 -46.93 -25.69
CA LEU A 68 -7.03 -46.83 -25.57
C LEU A 68 -7.48 -46.83 -24.11
N GLY A 69 -6.65 -47.31 -23.19
CA GLY A 69 -6.92 -47.29 -21.74
C GLY A 69 -6.55 -48.60 -21.07
N ALA A 70 -6.66 -48.64 -19.75
CA ALA A 70 -6.46 -49.85 -18.96
C ALA A 70 -7.70 -50.76 -19.04
N ILE A 71 -7.47 -52.07 -18.92
CA ILE A 71 -8.49 -53.10 -18.75
C ILE A 71 -8.19 -53.88 -17.48
N GLN A 72 -9.18 -53.97 -16.60
CA GLN A 72 -9.11 -54.83 -15.42
C GLN A 72 -9.40 -56.26 -15.85
N ARG A 73 -8.54 -57.19 -15.44
CA ARG A 73 -8.59 -58.59 -15.87
C ARG A 73 -9.17 -59.49 -14.77
N THR A 74 -10.28 -59.04 -14.19
CA THR A 74 -10.95 -59.68 -13.05
C THR A 74 -12.23 -60.39 -13.49
N ASN A 75 -12.98 -59.80 -14.42
CA ASN A 75 -14.27 -60.30 -14.86
C ASN A 75 -14.34 -60.53 -16.39
N PRO A 76 -14.59 -61.75 -16.88
CA PRO A 76 -14.76 -62.03 -18.31
C PRO A 76 -15.81 -61.17 -19.03
N GLN A 77 -16.90 -60.80 -18.35
CA GLN A 77 -17.94 -59.94 -18.95
C GLN A 77 -17.44 -58.50 -19.18
N GLU A 78 -16.76 -57.92 -18.19
CA GLU A 78 -16.19 -56.57 -18.30
C GLU A 78 -15.07 -56.53 -19.34
N ILE A 79 -14.29 -57.61 -19.43
CA ILE A 79 -13.26 -57.76 -20.46
C ILE A 79 -13.90 -57.71 -21.85
N ALA A 80 -14.93 -58.53 -22.10
CA ALA A 80 -15.61 -58.55 -23.39
C ALA A 80 -16.25 -57.19 -23.73
N GLN A 81 -16.86 -56.51 -22.74
CA GLN A 81 -17.43 -55.17 -22.93
C GLN A 81 -16.36 -54.14 -23.31
N ARG A 82 -15.23 -54.12 -22.60
CA ARG A 82 -14.14 -53.18 -22.88
C ARG A 82 -13.50 -53.46 -24.24
N LEU A 83 -13.35 -54.73 -24.63
CA LEU A 83 -12.86 -55.13 -25.95
C LEU A 83 -13.81 -54.71 -27.06
N SER A 84 -15.12 -54.88 -26.87
CA SER A 84 -16.14 -54.41 -27.82
C SER A 84 -16.07 -52.90 -28.02
N GLN A 85 -15.99 -52.13 -26.92
CA GLN A 85 -15.80 -50.68 -26.99
C GLN A 85 -14.49 -50.30 -27.69
N ALA A 86 -13.38 -50.98 -27.38
CA ALA A 86 -12.10 -50.73 -28.02
C ALA A 86 -12.12 -51.03 -29.53
N ARG A 87 -12.88 -52.04 -29.97
CA ARG A 87 -13.09 -52.31 -31.40
C ARG A 87 -13.86 -51.19 -32.10
N VAL A 88 -14.89 -50.64 -31.46
CA VAL A 88 -15.62 -49.47 -31.97
C VAL A 88 -14.71 -48.24 -32.05
N GLU A 89 -13.90 -47.97 -31.02
CA GLU A 89 -12.89 -46.91 -31.02
C GLU A 89 -11.88 -47.09 -32.17
N VAL A 90 -11.34 -48.31 -32.33
CA VAL A 90 -10.41 -48.66 -33.42
C VAL A 90 -11.04 -48.47 -34.79
N ALA A 91 -12.30 -48.86 -34.99
CA ALA A 91 -12.99 -48.64 -36.26
C ALA A 91 -13.08 -47.14 -36.59
N GLY A 92 -13.43 -46.29 -35.62
CA GLY A 92 -13.44 -44.84 -35.78
C GLY A 92 -12.06 -44.25 -36.11
N TYR A 93 -11.01 -44.71 -35.43
CA TYR A 93 -9.64 -44.26 -35.71
C TYR A 93 -9.11 -44.73 -37.07
N ARG A 94 -9.54 -45.89 -37.55
CA ARG A 94 -9.21 -46.36 -38.89
C ARG A 94 -9.91 -45.55 -39.97
N GLU A 95 -11.13 -45.08 -39.73
CA GLU A 95 -11.81 -44.16 -40.64
C GLU A 95 -11.09 -42.81 -40.73
N GLN A 96 -10.63 -42.28 -39.58
CA GLN A 96 -9.77 -41.08 -39.57
C GLN A 96 -8.49 -41.27 -40.39
N LEU A 97 -7.82 -42.42 -40.26
CA LEU A 97 -6.65 -42.75 -41.08
C LEU A 97 -6.98 -42.85 -42.57
N ARG A 98 -8.15 -43.38 -42.93
CA ARG A 98 -8.65 -43.40 -44.33
C ARG A 98 -8.84 -42.00 -44.90
N GLN A 99 -9.18 -41.04 -44.05
CA GLN A 99 -9.33 -39.63 -44.39
C GLN A 99 -7.99 -38.87 -44.34
N GLY A 100 -6.87 -39.54 -44.09
CA GLY A 100 -5.53 -38.94 -44.01
C GLY A 100 -5.25 -38.20 -42.70
N ILE A 101 -6.07 -38.41 -41.66
CA ILE A 101 -5.91 -37.77 -40.34
C ILE A 101 -5.18 -38.75 -39.42
N ASP A 102 -4.08 -38.33 -38.79
CA ASP A 102 -3.45 -39.10 -37.70
C ASP A 102 -4.33 -39.00 -36.42
N PRO A 103 -4.91 -40.11 -35.93
CA PRO A 103 -5.78 -40.11 -34.76
C PRO A 103 -5.11 -39.62 -33.47
N LEU A 104 -3.80 -39.85 -33.32
CA LEU A 104 -3.04 -39.43 -32.14
C LEU A 104 -2.84 -37.93 -32.15
N GLU A 105 -2.51 -37.35 -33.30
CA GLU A 105 -2.34 -35.90 -33.46
C GLU A 105 -3.67 -35.18 -33.33
N HIS A 106 -4.75 -35.71 -33.92
CA HIS A 106 -6.10 -35.17 -33.76
C HIS A 106 -6.51 -35.11 -32.27
N LYS A 107 -6.34 -36.23 -31.54
CA LYS A 107 -6.67 -36.32 -30.12
C LYS A 107 -5.82 -35.39 -29.25
N ASN A 108 -4.55 -35.21 -29.59
CA ASN A 108 -3.67 -34.27 -28.90
C ASN A 108 -4.10 -32.81 -29.18
N ALA A 109 -4.40 -32.47 -30.43
CA ALA A 109 -4.89 -31.15 -30.80
C ALA A 109 -6.21 -30.79 -30.11
N GLU A 110 -7.16 -31.74 -30.00
CA GLU A 110 -8.40 -31.55 -29.25
C GLU A 110 -8.15 -31.32 -27.76
N ARG A 111 -7.22 -32.08 -27.15
CA ARG A 111 -6.82 -31.89 -25.75
C ARG A 111 -6.16 -30.55 -25.52
N GLU A 112 -5.30 -30.10 -26.43
CA GLU A 112 -4.66 -28.79 -26.35
C GLU A 112 -5.67 -27.66 -26.50
N ARG A 113 -6.61 -27.76 -27.45
CA ARG A 113 -7.73 -26.81 -27.59
C ARG A 113 -8.59 -26.75 -26.33
N ALA A 114 -8.93 -27.90 -25.74
CA ALA A 114 -9.69 -27.96 -24.49
C ALA A 114 -8.93 -27.35 -23.29
N ARG A 115 -7.61 -27.60 -23.19
CA ARG A 115 -6.74 -26.98 -22.17
C ARG A 115 -6.65 -25.47 -22.37
N ALA A 116 -6.46 -25.01 -23.61
CA ALA A 116 -6.41 -23.58 -23.94
C ALA A 116 -7.75 -22.90 -23.59
N ALA A 117 -8.89 -23.50 -23.96
CA ALA A 117 -10.21 -22.98 -23.61
C ALA A 117 -10.43 -22.90 -22.08
N LEU A 118 -9.97 -23.89 -21.31
CA LEU A 118 -10.05 -23.86 -19.85
C LEU A 118 -9.15 -22.76 -19.24
N GLN A 119 -7.95 -22.54 -19.81
CA GLN A 119 -7.07 -21.46 -19.38
C GLN A 119 -7.65 -20.08 -19.66
N VAL A 120 -8.30 -19.89 -20.82
CA VAL A 120 -9.03 -18.66 -21.16
C VAL A 120 -10.15 -18.41 -20.15
N LYS A 121 -11.00 -19.42 -19.87
CA LYS A 121 -12.07 -19.29 -18.85
C LYS A 121 -11.53 -18.94 -17.46
N LYS A 122 -10.42 -19.56 -17.04
CA LYS A 122 -9.79 -19.24 -15.75
C LYS A 122 -9.22 -17.82 -15.72
N ALA A 123 -8.64 -17.36 -16.82
CA ALA A 123 -8.14 -16.00 -16.94
C ALA A 123 -9.29 -14.97 -16.91
N GLU A 124 -10.39 -15.23 -17.61
CA GLU A 124 -11.60 -14.41 -17.60
C GLU A 124 -12.20 -14.30 -16.20
N GLN A 125 -12.39 -15.44 -15.52
CA GLN A 125 -12.85 -15.46 -14.12
C GLN A 125 -11.90 -14.67 -13.21
N ARG A 126 -10.58 -14.83 -13.38
CA ARG A 126 -9.59 -14.08 -12.59
C ARG A 126 -9.70 -12.57 -12.82
N THR A 127 -9.96 -12.13 -14.05
CA THR A 127 -10.18 -10.71 -14.36
C THR A 127 -11.52 -10.18 -13.82
N GLU A 128 -12.58 -10.99 -13.84
CA GLU A 128 -13.88 -10.59 -13.25
C GLU A 128 -13.81 -10.47 -11.73
N HIS A 129 -13.10 -11.37 -11.06
CA HIS A 129 -12.91 -11.32 -9.62
C HIS A 129 -11.84 -10.30 -9.16
N ALA A 130 -11.05 -9.74 -10.08
CA ALA A 130 -10.07 -8.69 -9.81
C ALA A 130 -10.76 -7.31 -9.74
N THR A 131 -11.59 -7.12 -8.71
CA THR A 131 -12.27 -5.85 -8.46
C THR A 131 -11.28 -4.78 -7.98
N LEU A 132 -11.62 -3.50 -8.18
CA LEU A 132 -10.79 -2.40 -7.67
C LEU A 132 -10.53 -2.54 -6.17
N ALA A 133 -11.55 -2.90 -5.39
CA ALA A 133 -11.42 -3.15 -3.96
C ALA A 133 -10.37 -4.21 -3.64
N ARG A 134 -10.42 -5.35 -4.34
CA ARG A 134 -9.49 -6.45 -4.09
C ARG A 134 -8.06 -6.08 -4.45
N VAL A 135 -7.88 -5.48 -5.64
CA VAL A 135 -6.56 -5.07 -6.10
C VAL A 135 -5.97 -3.97 -5.22
N ALA A 136 -6.78 -3.02 -4.77
CA ALA A 136 -6.35 -1.96 -3.86
C ALA A 136 -5.94 -2.49 -2.48
N ARG A 137 -6.66 -3.49 -1.94
CA ARG A 137 -6.29 -4.16 -0.68
C ARG A 137 -5.02 -4.99 -0.83
N GLU A 138 -4.91 -5.79 -1.89
CA GLU A 138 -3.68 -6.55 -2.19
C GLU A 138 -2.46 -5.63 -2.38
N TYR A 139 -2.65 -4.46 -3.01
CA TYR A 139 -1.59 -3.46 -3.14
C TYR A 139 -1.25 -2.81 -1.79
N HIS A 140 -2.27 -2.54 -0.97
CA HIS A 140 -2.10 -1.97 0.36
C HIS A 140 -1.30 -2.88 1.28
N GLU A 141 -1.68 -4.15 1.40
CA GLU A 141 -0.97 -5.17 2.19
C GLU A 141 0.48 -5.34 1.73
N ARG A 142 0.70 -5.39 0.41
CA ARG A 142 2.04 -5.66 -0.15
C ARG A 142 2.98 -4.45 -0.10
N VAL A 143 2.49 -3.25 -0.39
CA VAL A 143 3.32 -2.08 -0.68
C VAL A 143 3.16 -0.98 0.36
N ILE A 144 1.96 -0.77 0.88
CA ILE A 144 1.67 0.38 1.75
C ILE A 144 1.89 0.04 3.22
N GLU A 145 1.42 -1.12 3.69
CA GLU A 145 1.59 -1.53 5.08
C GLU A 145 3.05 -1.67 5.51
N PRO A 146 3.96 -2.30 4.72
CA PRO A 146 5.34 -2.48 5.16
C PRO A 146 6.15 -1.17 5.17
N ASN A 147 5.75 -0.20 4.34
CA ASN A 147 6.50 1.04 4.10
C ASN A 147 5.95 2.25 4.86
N ARG A 148 4.92 2.09 5.69
CA ARG A 148 4.27 3.19 6.41
C ARG A 148 3.93 2.81 7.84
N THR A 149 3.86 3.81 8.71
CA THR A 149 3.31 3.63 10.07
C THR A 149 1.89 3.08 9.99
N THR A 150 1.53 2.17 10.91
CA THR A 150 0.24 1.47 10.98
C THR A 150 -0.95 2.40 10.78
N LYS A 151 -0.98 3.54 11.47
CA LYS A 151 -2.04 4.55 11.34
C LYS A 151 -2.18 5.11 9.92
N HIS A 152 -1.06 5.43 9.28
CA HIS A 152 -1.05 5.98 7.93
C HIS A 152 -1.41 4.93 6.87
N ALA A 153 -1.00 3.67 7.08
CA ALA A 153 -1.41 2.57 6.24
C ALA A 153 -2.93 2.35 6.32
N MET A 154 -3.50 2.26 7.53
CA MET A 154 -4.95 2.11 7.71
C MET A 154 -5.74 3.29 7.10
N GLN A 155 -5.29 4.52 7.29
CA GLN A 155 -5.91 5.70 6.68
C GLN A 155 -5.84 5.69 5.15
N TRP A 156 -4.84 5.03 4.57
CA TRP A 156 -4.67 4.96 3.12
C TRP A 156 -5.81 4.17 2.49
N ILE A 157 -6.07 2.94 2.96
CA ILE A 157 -7.13 2.09 2.40
C ILE A 157 -8.53 2.59 2.79
N ALA A 158 -8.72 2.98 4.06
CA ALA A 158 -10.01 3.48 4.55
C ALA A 158 -10.48 4.72 3.78
N SER A 159 -9.57 5.56 3.30
CA SER A 159 -9.93 6.70 2.47
C SER A 159 -10.48 6.31 1.10
N LEU A 160 -9.96 5.24 0.49
CA LEU A 160 -10.48 4.73 -0.78
C LEU A 160 -11.87 4.14 -0.55
N GLU A 161 -12.02 3.31 0.48
CA GLU A 161 -13.32 2.70 0.84
C GLU A 161 -14.39 3.73 1.18
N ARG A 162 -14.01 4.83 1.85
CA ARG A 162 -14.96 5.88 2.24
C ARG A 162 -15.40 6.74 1.06
N HIS A 163 -14.50 7.06 0.13
CA HIS A 163 -14.74 8.07 -0.89
C HIS A 163 -15.06 7.49 -2.27
N VAL A 164 -14.58 6.29 -2.60
CA VAL A 164 -14.87 5.67 -3.89
C VAL A 164 -16.29 5.10 -3.87
N PRO A 165 -17.15 5.44 -4.85
CA PRO A 165 -18.51 4.91 -4.90
C PRO A 165 -18.53 3.38 -4.94
N PRO A 166 -19.46 2.70 -4.25
CA PRO A 166 -19.56 1.24 -4.27
C PRO A 166 -19.63 0.64 -5.69
N ALA A 167 -20.31 1.34 -6.60
CA ALA A 167 -20.43 0.95 -8.01
C ALA A 167 -19.08 0.87 -8.75
N ILE A 168 -18.10 1.70 -8.38
CA ILE A 168 -16.74 1.67 -8.93
C ILE A 168 -15.85 0.75 -8.09
N TRP A 169 -15.99 0.80 -6.76
CA TRP A 169 -15.16 0.06 -5.81
C TRP A 169 -15.24 -1.46 -6.01
N HIS A 170 -16.45 -1.99 -6.27
CA HIS A 170 -16.67 -3.42 -6.47
C HIS A 170 -16.63 -3.83 -7.96
N LYS A 171 -16.37 -2.90 -8.87
CA LYS A 171 -16.28 -3.19 -10.31
C LYS A 171 -14.95 -3.89 -10.64
N PRO A 172 -14.93 -4.83 -11.61
CA PRO A 172 -13.68 -5.37 -12.15
C PRO A 172 -12.78 -4.25 -12.65
N ILE A 173 -11.51 -4.23 -12.23
CA ILE A 173 -10.57 -3.13 -12.54
C ILE A 173 -10.36 -2.94 -14.04
N ALA A 174 -10.47 -4.02 -14.82
CA ALA A 174 -10.38 -4.02 -16.27
C ALA A 174 -11.56 -3.32 -16.98
N ARG A 175 -12.70 -3.16 -16.31
CA ARG A 175 -13.94 -2.56 -16.85
C ARG A 175 -14.15 -1.11 -16.39
N ILE A 176 -13.22 -0.55 -15.62
CA ILE A 176 -13.31 0.84 -15.16
C ILE A 176 -12.73 1.73 -16.24
N GLU A 177 -13.55 2.67 -16.73
CA GLU A 177 -13.16 3.57 -17.80
C GLU A 177 -12.80 4.97 -17.27
N PRO A 178 -11.90 5.71 -17.96
CA PRO A 178 -11.52 7.06 -17.56
C PRO A 178 -12.68 8.04 -17.35
N PRO A 179 -13.74 8.08 -18.19
CA PRO A 179 -14.85 9.03 -18.01
C PRO A 179 -15.64 8.80 -16.71
N GLU A 180 -15.87 7.54 -16.34
CA GLU A 180 -16.55 7.16 -15.10
C GLU A 180 -15.75 7.63 -13.88
N LEU A 181 -14.42 7.46 -13.92
CA LEU A 181 -13.53 7.89 -12.86
C LEU A 181 -13.41 9.41 -12.77
N LEU A 182 -13.40 10.11 -13.91
CA LEU A 182 -13.39 11.57 -13.97
C LEU A 182 -14.66 12.15 -13.32
N ALA A 183 -15.84 11.66 -13.70
CA ALA A 183 -17.12 12.14 -13.18
C ALA A 183 -17.22 11.99 -11.65
N PHE A 184 -16.71 10.89 -11.10
CA PHE A 184 -16.59 10.71 -9.65
C PHE A 184 -15.62 11.73 -9.03
N LEU A 185 -14.41 11.86 -9.57
CA LEU A 185 -13.38 12.71 -9.00
C LEU A 185 -13.72 14.20 -9.09
N GLU A 186 -14.45 14.63 -10.12
CA GLU A 186 -14.96 16.02 -10.25
C GLU A 186 -15.95 16.36 -9.14
N LYS A 187 -16.91 15.46 -8.85
CA LYS A 187 -17.85 15.63 -7.74
C LYS A 187 -17.12 15.72 -6.40
N LEU A 188 -16.21 14.77 -6.14
CA LEU A 188 -15.41 14.77 -4.91
C LEU A 188 -14.51 16.01 -4.81
N GLN A 189 -14.01 16.51 -5.94
CA GLN A 189 -13.17 17.71 -5.97
C GLN A 189 -13.95 19.00 -5.69
N ALA A 190 -15.21 19.07 -6.11
CA ALA A 190 -16.09 20.19 -5.80
C ALA A 190 -16.36 20.31 -4.29
N GLU A 191 -16.48 19.17 -3.59
CA GLU A 191 -16.71 19.13 -2.14
C GLU A 191 -15.41 19.24 -1.33
N ILE A 192 -14.42 18.38 -1.61
CA ILE A 192 -13.19 18.23 -0.82
C ILE A 192 -11.96 18.08 -1.74
N PRO A 193 -11.45 19.18 -2.32
CA PRO A 193 -10.49 19.10 -3.41
C PRO A 193 -9.13 18.50 -3.04
N GLU A 194 -8.65 18.65 -1.79
CA GLU A 194 -7.40 17.99 -1.37
C GLU A 194 -7.58 16.47 -1.25
N THR A 195 -8.71 16.02 -0.72
CA THR A 195 -9.06 14.59 -0.65
C THR A 195 -9.19 14.00 -2.05
N ALA A 196 -9.85 14.69 -2.98
CA ALA A 196 -9.94 14.24 -4.37
C ALA A 196 -8.56 14.03 -5.01
N MET A 197 -7.63 14.97 -4.82
CA MET A 197 -6.26 14.83 -5.32
C MET A 197 -5.54 13.61 -4.71
N ARG A 198 -5.70 13.39 -3.40
CA ARG A 198 -5.09 12.23 -2.70
C ARG A 198 -5.70 10.91 -3.19
N ILE A 199 -7.02 10.83 -3.33
CA ILE A 199 -7.71 9.63 -3.84
C ILE A 199 -7.28 9.32 -5.27
N ARG A 200 -7.21 10.34 -6.16
CA ARG A 200 -6.70 10.16 -7.52
C ARG A 200 -5.28 9.61 -7.54
N GLN A 201 -4.36 10.16 -6.73
CA GLN A 201 -2.98 9.65 -6.65
C GLN A 201 -2.91 8.19 -6.18
N ARG A 202 -3.77 7.82 -5.23
CA ARG A 202 -3.86 6.44 -4.73
C ARG A 202 -4.39 5.50 -5.81
N LEU A 203 -5.45 5.90 -6.51
CA LEU A 203 -6.02 5.13 -7.62
C LEU A 203 -5.01 4.96 -8.75
N GLU A 204 -4.29 6.02 -9.12
CA GLU A 204 -3.20 5.97 -10.11
C GLU A 204 -2.19 4.88 -9.78
N ALA A 205 -1.70 4.83 -8.53
CA ALA A 205 -0.77 3.79 -8.09
C ALA A 205 -1.37 2.37 -8.11
N VAL A 206 -2.66 2.22 -7.75
CA VAL A 206 -3.35 0.91 -7.81
C VAL A 206 -3.51 0.44 -9.26
N PHE A 207 -3.88 1.34 -10.17
CA PHE A 207 -4.00 1.01 -11.59
C PHE A 207 -2.64 0.71 -12.24
N ASP A 208 -1.57 1.40 -11.85
CA ASP A 208 -0.21 1.09 -12.32
C ASP A 208 0.22 -0.32 -11.90
N ASP A 209 0.00 -0.71 -10.64
CA ASP A 209 0.25 -2.07 -10.16
C ASP A 209 -0.62 -3.10 -10.87
N ALA A 210 -1.90 -2.79 -11.09
CA ALA A 210 -2.82 -3.65 -11.81
C ALA A 210 -2.39 -3.88 -13.26
N MET A 211 -1.88 -2.85 -13.93
CA MET A 211 -1.35 -2.93 -15.29
C MET A 211 -0.09 -3.80 -15.33
N PHE A 212 0.84 -3.59 -14.39
CA PHE A 212 2.04 -4.42 -14.26
C PHE A 212 1.69 -5.90 -14.07
N ARG A 213 0.64 -6.19 -13.29
CA ARG A 213 0.13 -7.56 -13.03
C ARG A 213 -0.75 -8.12 -14.15
N LYS A 214 -0.91 -7.39 -15.27
CA LYS A 214 -1.77 -7.73 -16.42
C LYS A 214 -3.24 -7.96 -16.03
N LEU A 215 -3.71 -7.27 -15.00
CA LEU A 215 -5.12 -7.27 -14.57
C LEU A 215 -5.96 -6.25 -15.32
N CYS A 216 -5.33 -5.17 -15.82
CA CYS A 216 -5.95 -4.22 -16.74
C CYS A 216 -4.98 -3.91 -17.90
N ARG A 217 -5.52 -3.38 -19.00
CA ARG A 217 -4.74 -3.01 -20.20
C ARG A 217 -4.16 -1.60 -20.13
N SER A 218 -4.79 -0.71 -19.37
CA SER A 218 -4.42 0.70 -19.27
C SER A 218 -4.75 1.25 -17.88
N ASN A 219 -4.14 2.39 -17.55
CA ASN A 219 -4.40 3.11 -16.31
C ASN A 219 -5.53 4.11 -16.56
N ALA A 220 -6.71 3.84 -15.99
CA ALA A 220 -7.85 4.72 -16.14
C ALA A 220 -7.67 6.09 -15.42
N ALA A 221 -6.81 6.17 -14.41
CA ALA A 221 -6.59 7.35 -13.57
C ALA A 221 -5.52 8.32 -14.11
N GLU A 222 -4.64 7.87 -15.01
CA GLU A 222 -3.62 8.70 -15.64
C GLU A 222 -4.22 9.88 -16.46
N PRO A 223 -5.12 9.66 -17.44
CA PRO A 223 -5.69 10.75 -18.25
C PRO A 223 -6.54 11.71 -17.42
N VAL A 224 -7.13 11.22 -16.31
CA VAL A 224 -7.96 12.00 -15.40
C VAL A 224 -7.17 13.13 -14.75
N ARG A 225 -5.85 12.96 -14.52
CA ARG A 225 -5.00 14.03 -13.94
C ARG A 225 -5.08 15.32 -14.73
N ARG A 226 -4.99 15.24 -16.05
CA ARG A 226 -5.01 16.41 -16.93
C ARG A 226 -6.41 17.01 -16.98
N LYS A 227 -7.44 16.18 -17.16
CA LYS A 227 -8.84 16.63 -17.26
C LYS A 227 -9.35 17.29 -15.98
N LEU A 228 -8.99 16.74 -14.82
CA LEU A 228 -9.31 17.32 -13.52
C LEU A 228 -8.63 18.70 -13.30
N ARG A 229 -7.48 18.95 -13.92
CA ARG A 229 -6.84 20.29 -13.90
C ARG A 229 -7.48 21.26 -14.89
N GLU A 230 -7.90 20.78 -16.06
CA GLU A 230 -8.61 21.60 -17.06
C GLU A 230 -9.94 22.10 -16.49
N ALA A 231 -10.69 21.25 -15.78
CA ALA A 231 -11.92 21.63 -15.07
C ALA A 231 -11.71 22.76 -14.03
N MET A 232 -10.47 22.95 -13.56
CA MET A 232 -10.12 23.95 -12.54
C MET A 232 -9.62 25.28 -13.12
N LYS A 233 -9.36 25.40 -14.43
CA LYS A 233 -8.73 26.59 -15.03
C LYS A 233 -9.52 27.91 -14.89
N GLY A 234 -10.76 27.88 -14.39
CA GLY A 234 -11.56 29.07 -14.07
C GLY A 234 -11.73 29.37 -12.57
N LYS A 235 -11.43 28.42 -11.68
CA LYS A 235 -11.52 28.61 -10.22
C LYS A 235 -10.13 28.90 -9.68
N LYS A 236 -9.70 30.16 -9.74
CA LYS A 236 -8.54 30.62 -8.94
C LYS A 236 -8.87 30.29 -7.49
N ARG A 237 -8.25 29.25 -6.96
CA ARG A 237 -8.12 29.09 -5.51
C ARG A 237 -7.42 30.36 -5.05
N GLU A 238 -8.09 31.18 -4.25
CA GLU A 238 -7.37 31.83 -3.18
C GLU A 238 -6.73 30.67 -2.41
N ARG A 239 -5.44 30.45 -2.62
CA ARG A 239 -4.64 29.67 -1.67
C ARG A 239 -4.91 30.38 -0.36
N GLY A 240 -5.76 29.80 0.49
CA GLY A 240 -6.06 30.37 1.79
C GLY A 240 -4.72 30.77 2.37
N LYS A 241 -4.52 32.08 2.57
CA LYS A 241 -3.29 32.62 3.14
C LYS A 241 -3.02 31.72 4.33
N PHE A 242 -1.90 31.00 4.34
CA PHE A 242 -1.61 30.04 5.41
C PHE A 242 -1.89 30.77 6.71
N ALA A 243 -2.91 30.36 7.45
CA ALA A 243 -3.40 31.13 8.59
C ALA A 243 -2.25 31.17 9.60
N MET A 244 -1.53 32.28 9.60
CA MET A 244 -0.35 32.56 10.38
C MET A 244 -0.59 33.88 11.05
N LEU A 245 -0.36 33.92 12.36
CA LEU A 245 -0.46 35.15 13.10
C LEU A 245 0.69 36.07 12.64
N PRO A 246 0.44 37.33 12.24
CA PRO A 246 1.52 38.28 12.02
C PRO A 246 2.38 38.37 13.27
N TYR A 247 3.72 38.30 13.14
CA TYR A 247 4.59 38.26 14.32
C TYR A 247 4.50 39.52 15.18
N ALA A 248 4.07 40.65 14.62
CA ALA A 248 3.76 41.87 15.38
C ALA A 248 2.67 41.64 16.44
N LYS A 249 1.70 40.75 16.19
CA LYS A 249 0.64 40.37 17.15
C LYS A 249 1.07 39.25 18.11
N ALA A 250 2.21 38.60 17.86
CA ALA A 250 2.63 37.42 18.64
C ALA A 250 2.87 37.73 20.13
N PRO A 251 3.45 38.88 20.54
CA PRO A 251 3.62 39.19 21.97
C PRO A 251 2.28 39.34 22.72
N ASP A 252 1.30 40.03 22.11
CA ASP A 252 -0.04 40.17 22.71
C ASP A 252 -0.75 38.81 22.80
N PHE A 253 -0.62 37.98 21.77
CA PHE A 253 -1.16 36.62 21.79
C PHE A 253 -0.50 35.76 22.87
N ALA A 254 0.83 35.86 23.05
CA ALA A 254 1.56 35.15 24.10
C ALA A 254 1.06 35.56 25.49
N ARG A 255 0.78 36.85 25.69
CA ARG A 255 0.26 37.39 26.94
C ARG A 255 -1.14 36.84 27.26
N ASP A 256 -2.06 36.87 26.30
CA ASP A 256 -3.39 36.25 26.47
C ASP A 256 -3.26 34.75 26.75
N LEU A 257 -2.45 34.02 25.97
CA LEU A 257 -2.23 32.58 26.13
C LEU A 257 -1.71 32.23 27.54
N ARG A 258 -0.78 33.03 28.09
CA ARG A 258 -0.19 32.81 29.42
C ARG A 258 -1.20 32.96 30.56
N SER A 259 -2.23 33.81 30.37
CA SER A 259 -3.32 34.00 31.34
C SER A 259 -4.25 32.78 31.43
N ARG A 260 -4.19 31.88 30.44
CA ARG A 260 -5.08 30.71 30.36
C ARG A 260 -4.48 29.52 31.10
N GLU A 261 -5.36 28.80 31.77
CA GLU A 261 -5.00 27.58 32.48
C GLU A 261 -5.18 26.32 31.61
N GLY A 262 -4.57 25.23 32.06
CA GLY A 262 -4.73 23.90 31.49
C GLY A 262 -3.60 23.44 30.56
N ILE A 263 -3.53 22.13 30.36
CA ILE A 263 -2.44 21.45 29.65
C ILE A 263 -2.34 21.90 28.20
N ALA A 264 -3.47 22.16 27.53
CA ALA A 264 -3.47 22.65 26.15
C ALA A 264 -2.84 24.04 26.01
N ALA A 265 -3.02 24.93 27.00
CA ALA A 265 -2.42 26.26 27.01
C ALA A 265 -0.91 26.18 27.21
N ARG A 266 -0.46 25.36 28.16
CA ARG A 266 0.97 25.11 28.41
C ARG A 266 1.66 24.44 27.21
N ALA A 267 0.99 23.48 26.56
CA ALA A 267 1.51 22.84 25.35
C ALA A 267 1.63 23.83 24.17
N LEU A 268 0.64 24.71 23.98
CA LEU A 268 0.67 25.72 22.93
C LEU A 268 1.75 26.78 23.20
N GLU A 269 1.87 27.25 24.44
CA GLU A 269 2.91 28.20 24.87
C GLU A 269 4.31 27.62 24.64
N PHE A 270 4.51 26.37 25.08
CA PHE A 270 5.76 25.64 24.84
C PHE A 270 6.06 25.48 23.34
N GLY A 271 5.04 25.17 22.52
CA GLY A 271 5.19 25.09 21.08
C GLY A 271 5.59 26.42 20.44
N MET A 272 5.03 27.52 20.93
CA MET A 272 5.35 28.86 20.47
C MET A 272 6.78 29.25 20.83
N LEU A 273 7.26 28.93 22.04
CA LEU A 273 8.63 29.20 22.49
C LEU A 273 9.70 28.37 21.76
N THR A 274 9.35 27.16 21.31
CA THR A 274 10.31 26.19 20.74
C THR A 274 10.26 26.08 19.22
N ALA A 275 9.24 26.65 18.58
CA ALA A 275 8.91 26.45 17.18
C ALA A 275 8.78 24.96 16.75
N ALA A 276 8.47 24.08 17.70
CA ALA A 276 8.32 22.65 17.44
C ALA A 276 6.99 22.31 16.75
N ARG A 277 6.91 21.14 16.12
CA ARG A 277 5.67 20.66 15.50
C ARG A 277 4.71 20.14 16.57
N THR A 278 3.41 20.26 16.32
CA THR A 278 2.35 19.76 17.21
C THR A 278 2.56 18.31 17.66
N SER A 279 2.92 17.41 16.73
CA SER A 279 3.16 15.99 17.04
C SER A 279 4.40 15.76 17.91
N GLU A 280 5.42 16.60 17.77
CA GLU A 280 6.65 16.56 18.56
C GLU A 280 6.34 16.94 20.01
N ILE A 281 5.58 18.03 20.20
CA ILE A 281 5.16 18.56 21.50
C ILE A 281 4.28 17.56 22.26
N ILE A 282 3.15 17.14 21.69
CA ILE A 282 2.19 16.29 22.42
C ILE A 282 2.75 14.91 22.76
N GLY A 283 3.68 14.40 21.95
CA GLY A 283 4.30 13.10 22.17
C GLY A 283 5.58 13.16 23.02
N ALA A 284 5.94 14.32 23.57
CA ALA A 284 7.17 14.49 24.32
C ALA A 284 7.12 13.71 25.64
N THR A 285 8.22 13.03 25.98
CA THR A 285 8.37 12.21 27.19
C THR A 285 9.53 12.75 28.03
N TRP A 286 9.53 12.44 29.33
CA TRP A 286 10.53 12.99 30.26
C TRP A 286 11.98 12.66 29.90
N GLY A 287 12.23 11.46 29.36
CA GLY A 287 13.58 11.03 28.95
C GLY A 287 14.16 11.80 27.77
N GLU A 288 13.40 12.70 27.14
CA GLU A 288 13.88 13.57 26.06
C GLU A 288 14.48 14.89 26.58
N PHE A 289 14.28 15.23 27.85
CA PHE A 289 14.62 16.53 28.40
C PHE A 289 15.83 16.46 29.33
N ASP A 290 16.79 17.35 29.09
CA ASP A 290 17.81 17.76 30.06
C ASP A 290 17.48 19.20 30.47
N LEU A 291 16.70 19.33 31.55
CA LEU A 291 16.18 20.62 32.01
C LEU A 291 17.25 21.51 32.65
N ASP A 292 18.35 20.92 33.14
CA ASP A 292 19.45 21.66 33.73
C ASP A 292 20.34 22.26 32.63
N ALA A 293 20.56 21.52 31.53
CA ALA A 293 21.24 22.05 30.35
C ALA A 293 20.33 22.95 29.47
N GLY A 294 19.02 22.94 29.72
CA GLY A 294 18.01 23.63 28.91
C GLY A 294 17.91 23.04 27.50
N VAL A 295 17.85 21.71 27.39
CA VAL A 295 17.87 20.99 26.11
C VAL A 295 16.73 19.99 26.03
N TRP A 296 16.04 19.98 24.90
CA TRP A 296 15.08 18.95 24.52
C TRP A 296 15.56 18.21 23.28
N THR A 297 15.78 16.90 23.42
CA THR A 297 16.25 16.02 22.35
C THR A 297 15.11 15.14 21.83
N ILE A 298 14.67 15.41 20.61
CA ILE A 298 13.65 14.64 19.93
C ILE A 298 14.31 13.51 19.13
N PRO A 299 13.99 12.23 19.39
CA PRO A 299 14.58 11.10 18.70
C PRO A 299 14.14 11.03 17.22
N ALA A 300 15.02 10.51 16.37
CA ALA A 300 14.78 10.33 14.93
C ALA A 300 13.46 9.62 14.61
N ALA A 301 13.07 8.64 15.44
CA ALA A 301 11.83 7.88 15.30
C ALA A 301 10.55 8.74 15.39
N ARG A 302 10.59 9.90 16.06
CA ARG A 302 9.46 10.85 16.15
C ARG A 302 9.56 11.99 15.14
N MET A 303 10.70 12.15 14.49
CA MET A 303 10.97 13.26 13.58
C MET A 303 10.49 12.93 12.16
N LYS A 304 9.76 13.88 11.55
CA LYS A 304 9.27 13.73 10.16
C LYS A 304 10.40 13.51 9.15
N ALA A 305 11.58 14.07 9.40
CA ALA A 305 12.75 13.94 8.54
C ALA A 305 13.60 12.68 8.82
N GLY A 306 13.27 11.91 9.87
CA GLY A 306 14.03 10.71 10.24
C GLY A 306 15.38 10.98 10.89
N GLU A 307 15.64 12.21 11.33
CA GLU A 307 16.90 12.63 11.96
C GLU A 307 16.61 13.18 13.37
N LYS A 308 17.49 12.90 14.35
CA LYS A 308 17.38 13.44 15.71
C LYS A 308 17.42 14.97 15.65
N HIS A 309 16.56 15.62 16.44
CA HIS A 309 16.52 17.07 16.56
C HIS A 309 16.77 17.51 17.99
N VAL A 310 17.54 18.58 18.17
CA VAL A 310 17.90 19.13 19.49
C VAL A 310 17.37 20.55 19.56
N VAL A 311 16.44 20.83 20.46
CA VAL A 311 15.85 22.16 20.72
C VAL A 311 16.49 22.74 21.98
N TYR A 312 16.88 24.01 21.93
CA TYR A 312 17.40 24.74 23.10
C TYR A 312 16.27 25.50 23.76
N LEU A 313 16.03 25.22 25.04
CA LEU A 313 14.87 25.70 25.77
C LEU A 313 15.18 27.07 26.41
N PRO A 314 14.42 28.13 26.08
CA PRO A 314 14.48 29.37 26.86
C PRO A 314 13.97 29.11 28.30
N PRO A 315 14.33 29.94 29.29
CA PRO A 315 13.95 29.74 30.70
C PRO A 315 12.46 29.45 30.91
N ARG A 316 11.59 30.20 30.23
CA ARG A 316 10.15 30.01 30.29
C ARG A 316 9.70 28.62 29.81
N ALA A 317 10.35 28.06 28.80
CA ALA A 317 10.03 26.72 28.32
C ALA A 317 10.44 25.65 29.36
N VAL A 318 11.56 25.85 30.07
CA VAL A 318 11.99 24.98 31.17
C VAL A 318 10.99 25.04 32.33
N GLU A 319 10.54 26.23 32.72
CA GLU A 319 9.51 26.41 33.75
C GLU A 319 8.22 25.65 33.42
N ILE A 320 7.74 25.76 32.17
CA ILE A 320 6.54 25.04 31.72
C ILE A 320 6.75 23.53 31.92
N VAL A 321 7.86 22.97 31.44
CA VAL A 321 8.10 21.52 31.55
C VAL A 321 8.22 21.09 33.02
N ARG A 322 8.89 21.87 33.87
CA ARG A 322 8.99 21.60 35.31
C ARG A 322 7.61 21.59 35.97
N SER A 323 6.75 22.57 35.67
CA SER A 323 5.38 22.61 36.21
C SER A 323 4.54 21.40 35.79
N MET A 324 4.82 20.81 34.62
CA MET A 324 4.10 19.61 34.19
C MET A 324 4.58 18.33 34.89
N GLN A 325 5.78 18.31 35.49
CA GLN A 325 6.30 17.13 36.21
C GLN A 325 5.43 16.78 37.42
N GLU A 326 4.78 17.77 38.03
CA GLU A 326 3.86 17.60 39.16
C GLU A 326 2.67 16.70 38.84
N LEU A 327 2.31 16.57 37.56
CA LEU A 327 1.20 15.73 37.11
C LEU A 327 1.51 14.23 37.15
N GLN A 328 2.79 13.84 37.27
CA GLN A 328 3.26 12.44 37.35
C GLN A 328 2.73 11.52 36.22
N GLN A 329 2.57 12.07 35.01
CA GLN A 329 2.07 11.35 33.84
C GLN A 329 3.22 10.89 32.92
N PRO A 330 3.06 9.84 32.08
CA PRO A 330 4.14 9.38 31.19
C PRO A 330 4.58 10.39 30.12
N PHE A 331 3.68 11.31 29.74
CA PHE A 331 3.92 12.35 28.74
C PHE A 331 4.01 13.72 29.41
N VAL A 332 4.85 14.61 28.87
CA VAL A 332 5.01 15.98 29.39
C VAL A 332 3.71 16.77 29.28
N PHE A 333 2.94 16.56 28.20
CA PHE A 333 1.62 17.15 28.01
C PHE A 333 0.56 16.05 27.93
N PRO A 334 0.02 15.60 29.07
CA PRO A 334 -0.92 14.49 29.11
C PRO A 334 -2.34 14.88 28.67
N SER A 335 -3.17 13.89 28.36
CA SER A 335 -4.59 14.09 28.08
C SER A 335 -5.35 14.31 29.39
N PRO A 336 -6.11 15.41 29.54
CA PRO A 336 -6.99 15.59 30.72
C PRO A 336 -8.10 14.54 30.82
N ALA A 337 -8.44 13.89 29.71
CA ALA A 337 -9.60 12.99 29.61
C ALA A 337 -9.22 11.51 29.57
N LEU A 338 -7.96 11.17 29.30
CA LEU A 338 -7.51 9.79 29.11
C LEU A 338 -6.18 9.57 29.84
N ASP A 339 -6.23 8.80 30.91
CA ASP A 339 -5.06 8.52 31.72
C ASP A 339 -3.96 7.79 30.91
N GLY A 340 -2.70 8.16 31.14
CA GLY A 340 -1.55 7.61 30.45
C GLY A 340 -1.48 7.90 28.94
N LYS A 341 -2.34 8.78 28.39
CA LYS A 341 -2.32 9.17 26.97
C LYS A 341 -1.80 10.60 26.80
N PRO A 342 -1.14 10.91 25.66
CA PRO A 342 -0.74 12.28 25.36
C PRO A 342 -1.94 13.17 25.01
N LEU A 343 -1.77 14.48 25.12
CA LEU A 343 -2.73 15.47 24.64
C LEU A 343 -3.12 15.19 23.18
N SER A 344 -4.42 15.23 22.88
CA SER A 344 -4.88 15.03 21.50
C SER A 344 -4.47 16.20 20.59
N ASN A 345 -4.30 15.94 19.30
CA ASN A 345 -4.08 17.01 18.30
C ASN A 345 -5.18 18.09 18.33
N MET A 346 -6.40 17.72 18.73
CA MET A 346 -7.53 18.64 18.84
C MET A 346 -7.44 19.54 20.07
N GLY A 347 -6.65 19.20 21.10
CA GLY A 347 -6.55 19.98 22.33
C GLY A 347 -6.13 21.43 22.07
N MET A 348 -5.00 21.63 21.39
CA MET A 348 -4.51 22.98 21.04
C MET A 348 -5.39 23.67 19.98
N LEU A 349 -6.00 22.94 19.05
CA LEU A 349 -6.92 23.52 18.07
C LEU A 349 -8.20 24.05 18.73
N THR A 350 -8.77 23.28 19.66
CA THR A 350 -9.93 23.70 20.45
C THR A 350 -9.59 24.89 21.35
N LEU A 351 -8.36 24.95 21.88
CA LEU A 351 -7.90 26.14 22.59
C LEU A 351 -7.89 27.36 21.66
N LEU A 352 -7.29 27.28 20.47
CA LEU A 352 -7.29 28.39 19.51
C LEU A 352 -8.71 28.89 19.18
N ARG A 353 -9.68 27.98 19.05
CA ARG A 353 -11.10 28.35 18.88
C ARG A 353 -11.66 29.12 20.06
N ARG A 354 -11.32 28.72 21.30
CA ARG A 354 -11.70 29.45 22.53
C ARG A 354 -10.95 30.78 22.70
N MET A 355 -9.91 31.00 21.92
CA MET A 355 -9.19 32.28 21.81
C MET A 355 -9.68 33.12 20.63
N ASP A 356 -10.73 32.67 19.92
CA ASP A 356 -11.24 33.30 18.69
C ASP A 356 -10.15 33.49 17.61
N ALA A 357 -9.13 32.63 17.62
CA ALA A 357 -7.95 32.74 16.78
C ALA A 357 -7.89 31.70 15.65
N ASP A 358 -8.87 30.81 15.53
CA ASP A 358 -8.88 29.73 14.53
C ASP A 358 -9.17 30.20 13.09
N GLY A 359 -9.70 31.42 12.94
CA GLY A 359 -9.79 32.12 11.65
C GLY A 359 -8.51 32.88 11.27
N GLU A 360 -7.69 33.28 12.25
CA GLU A 360 -6.45 34.03 12.03
C GLU A 360 -5.23 33.10 11.89
N THR A 361 -5.19 32.01 12.66
CA THR A 361 -4.04 31.12 12.68
C THR A 361 -4.38 29.66 12.96
N THR A 362 -3.44 28.79 12.62
CA THR A 362 -3.41 27.38 13.05
C THR A 362 -2.28 27.18 14.05
N VAL A 363 -2.26 26.07 14.80
CA VAL A 363 -1.13 25.73 15.68
C VAL A 363 0.19 25.72 14.91
N HIS A 364 0.19 25.19 13.67
CA HIS A 364 1.37 25.21 12.82
C HIS A 364 1.75 26.62 12.38
N GLY A 365 0.76 27.42 11.97
CA GLY A 365 0.96 28.81 11.58
C GLY A 365 1.57 29.63 12.71
N LEU A 366 0.97 29.58 13.89
CA LEU A 366 1.41 30.28 15.09
C LEU A 366 2.81 29.85 15.55
N CYS A 367 3.05 28.55 15.74
CA CYS A 367 4.31 28.12 16.34
C CYS A 367 5.49 28.22 15.37
N ARG A 368 5.26 28.04 14.06
CA ARG A 368 6.35 27.84 13.09
C ARG A 368 6.42 28.91 12.02
N ALA A 369 5.30 29.19 11.35
CA ALA A 369 5.30 30.20 10.29
C ALA A 369 5.54 31.59 10.87
N THR A 370 4.91 31.93 12.00
CA THR A 370 5.13 33.21 12.70
C THR A 370 6.57 33.36 13.18
N PHE A 371 7.14 32.35 13.85
CA PHE A 371 8.56 32.35 14.25
C PHE A 371 9.50 32.50 13.05
N SER A 372 9.28 31.71 12.00
CA SER A 372 10.12 31.76 10.79
C SER A 372 10.06 33.13 10.13
N THR A 373 8.86 33.70 10.00
CA THR A 373 8.66 35.01 9.38
C THR A 373 9.32 36.10 10.19
N TRP A 374 9.15 36.09 11.52
CA TRP A 374 9.86 37.01 12.42
C TRP A 374 11.37 36.91 12.22
N ALA A 375 11.94 35.70 12.27
CA ALA A 375 13.38 35.51 12.20
C ALA A 375 13.96 35.98 10.85
N TYR A 376 13.25 35.73 9.75
CA TYR A 376 13.66 36.18 8.42
C TYR A 376 13.50 37.69 8.22
N GLU A 377 12.35 38.27 8.57
CA GLU A 377 12.08 39.69 8.34
C GLU A 377 12.91 40.60 9.24
N THR A 378 13.18 40.19 10.47
CA THR A 378 14.02 40.94 11.40
C THR A 378 15.52 40.65 11.25
N SER A 379 15.89 39.70 10.37
CA SER A 379 17.27 39.21 10.25
C SER A 379 17.86 38.75 11.59
N ALA A 380 17.04 38.15 12.47
CA ALA A 380 17.45 37.74 13.82
C ALA A 380 18.56 36.68 13.83
N ALA A 381 18.67 35.89 12.75
CA ALA A 381 19.76 34.96 12.54
C ALA A 381 19.95 34.68 11.04
N ARG A 382 21.03 33.99 10.70
CA ARG A 382 21.27 33.51 9.34
C ARG A 382 20.24 32.45 8.93
N PRO A 383 19.87 32.35 7.63
CA PRO A 383 18.90 31.36 7.14
C PRO A 383 19.20 29.93 7.61
N GLU A 384 20.46 29.51 7.61
CA GLU A 384 20.84 28.15 8.03
C GLU A 384 20.49 27.85 9.49
N VAL A 385 20.59 28.85 10.37
CA VAL A 385 20.25 28.74 11.80
C VAL A 385 18.74 28.63 11.98
N ILE A 386 17.98 29.44 11.23
CA ILE A 386 16.50 29.46 11.26
C ILE A 386 15.96 28.10 10.81
N GLU A 387 16.43 27.59 9.66
CA GLU A 387 16.04 26.30 9.12
C GLU A 387 16.45 25.14 10.04
N ALA A 388 17.63 25.24 10.68
CA ALA A 388 18.08 24.28 11.68
C ALA A 388 17.20 24.26 12.93
N CYS A 389 16.73 25.42 13.43
CA CYS A 389 15.74 25.49 14.51
C CYS A 389 14.41 24.83 14.13
N LEU A 390 14.01 24.94 12.87
CA LEU A 390 12.77 24.34 12.37
C LEU A 390 12.89 22.86 12.02
N ALA A 391 14.08 22.25 12.12
CA ALA A 391 14.34 20.88 11.65
C ALA A 391 13.85 20.70 10.19
N HIS A 392 14.16 21.67 9.34
CA HIS A 392 13.97 21.54 7.90
C HIS A 392 15.16 20.79 7.31
N ARG A 393 14.87 19.89 6.36
CA ARG A 393 15.90 19.08 5.72
C ARG A 393 16.70 19.98 4.78
N GLU A 394 18.01 20.05 4.97
CA GLU A 394 18.92 20.72 4.04
C GLU A 394 18.85 20.00 2.68
N ALA A 395 18.46 20.72 1.63
CA ALA A 395 18.32 20.17 0.29
C ALA A 395 19.69 19.84 -0.33
N ASN A 396 20.74 20.54 0.13
CA ASN A 396 22.10 20.30 -0.31
C ASN A 396 22.77 19.18 0.51
N LEU A 397 22.86 17.99 -0.08
CA LEU A 397 23.44 16.79 0.54
C LEU A 397 24.90 16.99 0.99
N VAL A 398 25.68 17.89 0.36
CA VAL A 398 27.06 18.20 0.76
C VAL A 398 27.09 18.99 2.07
N LYS A 399 26.14 19.91 2.28
CA LYS A 399 25.97 20.65 3.54
C LYS A 399 25.36 19.77 4.64
N ALA A 400 24.48 18.82 4.28
CA ALA A 400 23.83 17.92 5.23
C ALA A 400 24.81 17.00 5.99
N ALA A 401 25.92 16.60 5.36
CA ALA A 401 26.92 15.70 5.97
C ALA A 401 27.69 16.30 7.16
N TYR A 402 27.68 17.62 7.34
CA TYR A 402 28.46 18.32 8.38
C TYR A 402 27.70 18.53 9.71
N ASN A 403 26.47 18.02 9.86
CA ASN A 403 25.51 18.59 10.80
C ASN A 403 25.10 17.66 11.97
N ARG A 404 25.77 17.81 13.12
CA ARG A 404 25.26 17.32 14.43
C ARG A 404 25.38 18.34 15.58
N ALA A 405 26.27 19.33 15.43
CA ALA A 405 26.53 20.38 16.43
C ALA A 405 26.55 21.79 15.84
N GLN A 406 26.24 21.95 14.55
CA GLN A 406 26.34 23.25 13.89
C GLN A 406 25.32 24.22 14.49
N PHE A 407 25.80 25.44 14.77
CA PHE A 407 25.01 26.57 15.26
C PHE A 407 24.40 26.39 16.66
N ALA A 408 24.86 25.47 17.51
CA ALA A 408 24.30 25.27 18.86
C ALA A 408 24.14 26.58 19.66
N LYS A 409 25.19 27.41 19.68
CA LYS A 409 25.17 28.72 20.36
C LYS A 409 24.19 29.70 19.69
N GLU A 410 24.20 29.78 18.36
CA GLU A 410 23.33 30.67 17.60
C GLU A 410 21.85 30.26 17.69
N ARG A 411 21.55 28.96 17.69
CA ARG A 411 20.19 28.43 17.85
C ARG A 411 19.65 28.70 19.25
N ARG A 412 20.50 28.55 20.27
CA ARG A 412 20.17 28.92 21.66
C ARG A 412 19.88 30.42 21.75
N ALA A 413 20.75 31.27 21.18
CA ALA A 413 20.55 32.71 21.14
C ALA A 413 19.27 33.11 20.40
N LEU A 414 18.97 32.47 19.27
CA LEU A 414 17.77 32.75 18.48
C LEU A 414 16.47 32.41 19.22
N LEU A 415 16.38 31.23 19.84
CA LEU A 415 15.19 30.84 20.62
C LEU A 415 15.04 31.67 21.90
N GLN A 416 16.15 32.12 22.49
CA GLN A 416 16.14 33.07 23.60
C GLN A 416 15.61 34.44 23.17
N ALA A 417 16.15 35.00 22.08
CA ALA A 417 15.70 36.27 21.52
C ALA A 417 14.22 36.23 21.10
N TRP A 418 13.77 35.09 20.58
CA TRP A 418 12.36 34.87 20.29
C TRP A 418 11.49 34.89 21.55
N ALA A 419 11.91 34.20 22.62
CA ALA A 419 11.19 34.24 23.89
C ALA A 419 11.12 35.66 24.47
N GLU A 420 12.20 36.43 24.38
CA GLU A 420 12.25 37.83 24.82
C GLU A 420 11.34 38.73 23.99
N TYR A 421 11.29 38.52 22.67
CA TYR A 421 10.36 39.22 21.79
C TYR A 421 8.90 38.92 22.17
N LEU A 422 8.58 37.66 22.48
CA LEU A 422 7.25 37.27 22.96
C LEU A 422 6.89 37.88 24.33
N ASP A 423 7.89 38.18 25.16
CA ASP A 423 7.71 38.92 26.41
C ASP A 423 7.47 40.42 26.21
N GLY A 424 7.50 40.90 24.96
CA GLY A 424 7.39 42.33 24.64
C GLY A 424 8.65 43.13 24.97
N LYS A 425 9.78 42.46 25.20
CA LYS A 425 11.07 43.15 25.32
C LYS A 425 11.45 43.66 23.92
N ALA A 426 11.75 44.94 23.81
CA ALA A 426 12.28 45.49 22.56
C ALA A 426 13.54 44.69 22.19
N PRO A 427 13.77 44.37 20.90
CA PRO A 427 15.05 43.80 20.50
C PRO A 427 16.12 44.76 20.99
N ALA A 428 17.07 44.28 21.79
CA ALA A 428 18.24 45.05 22.15
C ALA A 428 18.80 45.58 20.83
N SER A 429 18.91 46.91 20.70
CA SER A 429 19.42 47.54 19.49
C SER A 429 20.68 46.81 19.04
N ASN A 430 20.71 46.30 17.80
CA ASN A 430 21.77 45.46 17.26
C ASN A 430 23.11 46.22 17.04
N VAL A 431 23.38 47.25 17.84
CA VAL A 431 24.60 48.05 17.81
C VAL A 431 25.49 47.55 18.95
N ILE A 432 26.43 46.66 18.61
CA ILE A 432 27.62 46.45 19.43
C ILE A 432 28.50 47.67 19.19
N GLU A 433 28.56 48.60 20.14
CA GLU A 433 29.55 49.67 20.12
C GLU A 433 30.95 49.07 20.26
N PHE A 434 31.76 49.15 19.20
CA PHE A 434 33.17 48.84 19.29
C PHE A 434 33.89 50.00 19.98
N PRO A 435 34.75 49.76 20.99
CA PRO A 435 35.55 50.80 21.60
C PRO A 435 36.48 51.41 20.53
N GLN A 436 36.37 52.73 20.34
CA GLN A 436 37.25 53.49 19.47
C GLN A 436 38.71 53.24 19.85
N PRO A 437 39.62 52.98 18.90
CA PRO A 437 41.03 52.82 19.21
C PRO A 437 41.56 54.11 19.82
N ARG A 438 42.25 53.99 20.97
CA ARG A 438 42.96 55.09 21.62
C ARG A 438 43.83 55.81 20.58
N ALA A 439 43.58 57.11 20.39
CA ALA A 439 44.50 57.98 19.67
C ALA A 439 45.89 57.86 20.32
N VAL A 440 46.84 57.31 19.57
CA VAL A 440 48.25 57.41 19.90
C VAL A 440 48.63 58.86 19.61
N GLY A 441 49.02 59.57 20.67
CA GLY A 441 49.40 60.99 20.60
C GLY A 441 50.53 61.22 19.60
N ALA A 442 50.45 62.37 18.92
CA ALA A 442 51.56 62.98 18.21
C ALA A 442 52.42 63.79 19.18
#